data_AF-A0A6G1RBC1-F1
#
_entry.id   AF-A0A6G1RBC1-F1
#
_cell.length_a   1.000
_cell.length_b   1.000
_cell.length_c   1.000
_cell.angle_alpha   90.00
_cell.angle_beta   90.00
_cell.angle_gamma   90.00
#
_symmetry.space_group_name_H-M   'P 1'
#
loop_
_entity.id
_entity.type
_entity.pdbx_description
1 polymer ?
#
loop_
_entity_poly.entity_id
_entity_poly.type
_entity_poly.pdbx_seq_one_letter_code
_entity_poly.pdbx_strand_id
1 'polypeptide(L)'
;MVHEGPPVDAKGPDGNIQTEETALLNHSAHQPPEPTAGSSIPARTWRQIFTCPPQGLLAQTVTNVAVVVLVWAVVWSITGTECLPGGNLFGILFLYFFAVIGGKIFGLIKIRTLPPLPALLGMLLAGFLIRNTPFVSDIVQINLRWSVSLRNIALSIILTRAGLGLDPKALKKLKAVCLRLSFGPCLSETCTAAVLAYLFMHLPWQWGFILGFVLGAVSPAVVVPSMLLLQAGGYGVEKGVPTLLMAAGSIDDILAITGFNTCLGMAFSSGSTLYNVLRGVLEVAVGIAAGGILGMFVRYFPSR
;
A
#
# COMPACT_ATOMS: atom_id res chain seq x y z
N MET A 1 7.96 -13.99 -76.94
CA MET A 1 7.14 -14.86 -76.07
C MET A 1 7.88 -14.91 -74.74
N VAL A 2 7.49 -14.30 -73.62
CA VAL A 2 6.25 -13.69 -73.12
C VAL A 2 6.67 -12.60 -72.08
N HIS A 3 5.78 -11.62 -71.88
CA HIS A 3 5.63 -10.61 -70.79
C HIS A 3 6.12 -11.07 -69.38
N GLU A 4 6.49 -10.24 -68.38
CA GLU A 4 5.89 -9.01 -67.82
C GLU A 4 6.87 -8.31 -66.80
N GLY A 5 6.57 -7.08 -66.37
CA GLY A 5 7.43 -6.18 -65.55
C GLY A 5 7.39 -6.33 -64.00
N PRO A 6 7.96 -5.35 -63.23
CA PRO A 6 8.69 -5.51 -61.94
C PRO A 6 7.90 -5.06 -60.68
N PRO A 7 8.41 -5.12 -59.41
CA PRO A 7 9.25 -4.02 -58.85
C PRO A 7 10.25 -4.37 -57.69
N VAL A 8 11.21 -3.45 -57.48
CA VAL A 8 11.82 -2.93 -56.24
C VAL A 8 11.83 -3.80 -54.95
N ASP A 9 13.03 -3.99 -54.36
CA ASP A 9 13.17 -4.20 -52.91
C ASP A 9 14.45 -3.53 -52.33
N ALA A 10 14.23 -2.77 -51.26
CA ALA A 10 15.23 -2.06 -50.47
C ALA A 10 15.74 -2.95 -49.33
N LYS A 11 17.06 -3.04 -49.15
CA LYS A 11 17.71 -3.85 -48.12
C LYS A 11 18.03 -2.99 -46.89
N GLY A 12 17.22 -3.10 -45.84
CA GLY A 12 17.50 -2.59 -44.49
C GLY A 12 18.11 -3.69 -43.59
N PRO A 13 18.98 -3.37 -42.61
CA PRO A 13 19.59 -4.36 -41.73
C PRO A 13 18.84 -4.46 -40.39
N ASP A 14 18.08 -5.54 -40.18
CA ASP A 14 17.58 -5.93 -38.87
C ASP A 14 18.31 -7.19 -38.40
N GLY A 15 19.16 -7.02 -37.39
CA GLY A 15 19.89 -8.14 -36.79
C GLY A 15 20.93 -7.71 -35.78
N ASN A 16 20.53 -7.00 -34.70
CA ASN A 16 21.43 -6.91 -33.53
C ASN A 16 20.80 -6.56 -32.16
N ILE A 17 19.48 -6.55 -31.98
CA ILE A 17 18.90 -6.02 -30.71
C ILE A 17 18.70 -7.11 -29.64
N GLN A 18 18.70 -8.40 -29.99
CA GLN A 18 18.51 -9.48 -29.00
C GLN A 18 19.79 -9.90 -28.25
N THR A 19 20.98 -9.47 -28.70
CA THR A 19 22.25 -9.93 -28.12
C THR A 19 22.75 -9.07 -26.95
N GLU A 20 22.30 -7.80 -26.84
CA GLU A 20 22.72 -6.89 -25.77
C GLU A 20 21.90 -7.05 -24.47
N GLU A 21 20.62 -7.42 -24.55
CA GLU A 21 19.75 -7.55 -23.37
C GLU A 21 20.11 -8.79 -22.53
N THR A 22 20.63 -9.85 -23.16
CA THR A 22 21.10 -11.07 -22.47
C THR A 22 22.49 -10.89 -21.83
N ALA A 23 23.29 -9.93 -22.32
CA ALA A 23 24.62 -9.67 -21.79
C ALA A 23 24.59 -8.83 -20.50
N LEU A 24 23.63 -7.91 -20.36
CA LEU A 24 23.50 -7.09 -19.14
C LEU A 24 22.92 -7.85 -17.94
N LEU A 25 22.11 -8.89 -18.16
CA LEU A 25 21.56 -9.72 -17.09
C LEU A 25 22.60 -10.66 -16.46
N ASN A 26 23.68 -10.99 -17.15
CA ASN A 26 24.77 -11.82 -16.61
C ASN A 26 25.82 -11.02 -15.83
N HIS A 27 25.90 -9.69 -16.00
CA HIS A 27 26.95 -8.88 -15.38
C HIS A 27 26.68 -8.46 -13.93
N SER A 28 25.50 -8.79 -13.38
CA SER A 28 25.10 -8.44 -12.01
C SER A 28 25.28 -9.57 -10.98
N ALA A 29 25.86 -10.71 -11.39
CA ALA A 29 26.13 -11.85 -10.52
C ALA A 29 27.64 -12.03 -10.26
N HIS A 30 28.30 -11.00 -9.70
CA HIS A 30 29.64 -11.17 -9.14
C HIS A 30 29.60 -11.10 -7.61
N GLN A 31 29.51 -12.29 -7.03
CA GLN A 31 29.89 -12.60 -5.65
C GLN A 31 31.44 -12.50 -5.53
N PRO A 32 32.01 -11.95 -4.45
CA PRO A 32 33.46 -11.92 -4.28
C PRO A 32 34.03 -13.36 -4.12
N PRO A 33 35.28 -13.61 -4.56
CA PRO A 33 35.80 -14.97 -4.74
C PRO A 33 36.08 -15.68 -3.41
N GLU A 34 35.68 -16.95 -3.33
CA GLU A 34 36.13 -17.89 -2.29
C GLU A 34 37.59 -18.29 -2.51
N PRO A 35 38.43 -18.36 -1.45
CA PRO A 35 39.74 -18.97 -1.53
C PRO A 35 39.62 -20.50 -1.43
N THR A 36 40.06 -21.21 -2.47
CA THR A 36 40.26 -22.68 -2.43
C THR A 36 41.65 -22.99 -1.88
N ALA A 37 41.71 -23.65 -0.72
CA ALA A 37 42.87 -24.43 -0.29
C ALA A 37 42.42 -25.50 0.71
N GLY A 38 42.72 -26.76 0.40
CA GLY A 38 42.11 -27.92 1.03
C GLY A 38 42.70 -28.37 2.36
N SER A 39 42.13 -29.52 2.77
CA SER A 39 42.63 -30.53 3.71
C SER A 39 42.22 -30.47 5.19
N SER A 40 41.60 -31.59 5.58
CA SER A 40 41.46 -32.20 6.91
C SER A 40 40.49 -31.59 7.94
N ILE A 41 39.49 -32.40 8.29
CA ILE A 41 38.62 -32.30 9.48
C ILE A 41 39.51 -32.39 10.74
N PRO A 42 39.33 -31.50 11.74
CA PRO A 42 38.88 -32.03 13.03
C PRO A 42 37.94 -31.10 13.83
N ALA A 43 36.93 -31.72 14.45
CA ALA A 43 36.40 -31.39 15.78
C ALA A 43 36.18 -29.89 16.12
N ARG A 44 35.19 -29.25 15.49
CA ARG A 44 34.62 -27.98 15.97
C ARG A 44 33.10 -28.07 15.99
N THR A 45 32.52 -28.60 17.07
CA THR A 45 31.05 -28.67 17.16
C THR A 45 30.48 -28.37 18.54
N TRP A 46 31.30 -28.17 19.59
CA TRP A 46 30.77 -27.95 20.95
C TRP A 46 31.14 -26.63 21.62
N ARG A 47 32.19 -25.92 21.17
CA ARG A 47 32.57 -24.62 21.77
C ARG A 47 31.91 -23.39 21.14
N GLN A 48 31.29 -23.51 19.97
CA GLN A 48 30.64 -22.38 19.28
C GLN A 48 29.18 -22.12 19.72
N ILE A 49 28.60 -22.99 20.55
CA ILE A 49 27.28 -22.77 21.15
C ILE A 49 27.35 -21.73 22.29
N PHE A 50 28.54 -21.46 22.82
CA PHE A 50 28.79 -20.53 23.95
C PHE A 50 29.59 -19.28 23.55
N THR A 51 29.50 -18.83 22.31
CA THR A 51 30.00 -17.51 21.90
C THR A 51 28.84 -16.52 21.78
N CYS A 52 28.80 -15.53 22.66
CA CYS A 52 27.94 -14.36 22.53
C CYS A 52 28.50 -13.41 21.45
N PRO A 53 27.69 -12.86 20.53
CA PRO A 53 26.25 -13.04 20.39
C PRO A 53 25.90 -14.30 19.58
N PRO A 54 24.72 -14.93 19.82
CA PRO A 54 24.20 -15.92 18.89
C PRO A 54 24.09 -15.27 17.51
N GLN A 55 24.67 -15.89 16.49
CA GLN A 55 24.53 -15.44 15.11
C GLN A 55 23.45 -16.27 14.42
N GLY A 56 22.58 -15.60 13.66
CA GLY A 56 21.55 -16.25 12.84
C GLY A 56 20.12 -16.18 13.38
N LEU A 57 19.28 -17.08 12.87
CA LEU A 57 17.83 -17.05 12.97
C LEU A 57 17.29 -17.15 14.42
N LEU A 58 18.01 -17.87 15.29
CA LEU A 58 17.69 -17.98 16.71
C LEU A 58 17.88 -16.64 17.44
N ALA A 59 18.98 -15.94 17.18
CA ALA A 59 19.25 -14.64 17.77
C ALA A 59 18.20 -13.61 17.39
N GLN A 60 17.81 -13.60 16.12
CA GLN A 60 16.77 -12.70 15.60
C GLN A 60 15.40 -13.01 16.22
N THR A 61 15.06 -14.29 16.38
CA THR A 61 13.82 -14.70 17.07
C THR A 61 13.81 -14.27 18.53
N VAL A 62 14.90 -14.55 19.27
CA VAL A 62 15.04 -14.17 20.67
C VAL A 62 14.96 -12.64 20.82
N THR A 63 15.61 -11.89 19.93
CA THR A 63 15.59 -10.42 19.94
C THR A 63 14.19 -9.89 19.68
N ASN A 64 13.47 -10.43 18.69
CA ASN A 64 12.09 -10.04 18.39
C ASN A 64 11.15 -10.33 19.58
N VAL A 65 11.28 -11.49 20.21
CA VAL A 65 10.49 -11.83 21.40
C VAL A 65 10.82 -10.90 22.56
N ALA A 66 12.11 -10.61 22.80
CA ALA A 66 12.52 -9.66 23.84
C ALA A 66 11.96 -8.26 23.59
N VAL A 67 11.97 -7.77 22.35
CA VAL A 67 11.36 -6.49 21.98
C VAL A 67 9.85 -6.49 22.24
N VAL A 68 9.14 -7.55 21.86
CA VAL A 68 7.69 -7.70 22.11
C VAL A 68 7.39 -7.61 23.61
N VAL A 69 8.15 -8.34 24.43
CA VAL A 69 7.98 -8.35 25.89
C VAL A 69 8.30 -6.99 26.49
N LEU A 70 9.38 -6.33 26.04
CA LEU A 70 9.74 -5.00 26.52
C LEU A 70 8.69 -3.95 26.16
N VAL A 71 8.18 -3.97 24.93
CA VAL A 71 7.10 -3.06 24.51
C VAL A 71 5.87 -3.27 25.38
N TRP A 72 5.46 -4.51 25.63
CA TRP A 72 4.34 -4.78 26.52
C TRP A 72 4.64 -4.31 27.96
N ALA A 73 5.80 -4.62 28.52
CA ALA A 73 6.17 -4.21 29.87
C ALA A 73 6.15 -2.69 30.06
N VAL A 74 6.64 -1.94 29.07
CA VAL A 74 6.59 -0.47 29.08
C VAL A 74 5.14 0.04 29.03
N VAL A 75 4.32 -0.47 28.10
CA VAL A 75 2.93 -0.01 27.97
C VAL A 75 2.10 -0.39 29.21
N TRP A 76 2.34 -1.56 29.80
CA TRP A 76 1.73 -1.97 31.07
C TRP A 76 2.19 -1.03 32.19
N SER A 77 3.50 -0.79 32.34
CA SER A 77 4.02 0.09 33.39
C SER A 77 3.41 1.49 33.35
N ILE A 78 2.98 1.98 32.18
CA ILE A 78 2.36 3.29 32.01
C ILE A 78 0.84 3.23 32.21
N THR A 79 0.17 2.19 31.70
CA THR A 79 -1.31 2.20 31.57
C THR A 79 -2.03 1.28 32.55
N GLY A 80 -1.32 0.48 33.34
CA GLY A 80 -1.89 -0.36 34.39
C GLY A 80 -2.95 -1.33 33.87
N THR A 81 -4.22 -1.10 34.21
CA THR A 81 -5.35 -2.01 33.97
C THR A 81 -5.80 -2.09 32.52
N GLU A 82 -5.50 -1.08 31.68
CA GLU A 82 -5.89 -1.08 30.26
C GLU A 82 -5.09 -2.08 29.40
N CYS A 83 -4.00 -2.62 29.96
CA CYS A 83 -3.15 -3.64 29.35
C CYS A 83 -3.49 -5.07 29.78
N LEU A 84 -4.47 -5.23 30.67
CA LEU A 84 -4.96 -6.55 31.07
C LEU A 84 -5.92 -7.11 30.00
N PRO A 85 -6.14 -8.44 29.98
CA PRO A 85 -7.17 -9.07 29.15
C PRO A 85 -8.53 -8.36 29.31
N GLY A 86 -9.16 -7.98 28.20
CA GLY A 86 -10.39 -7.17 28.18
C GLY A 86 -10.16 -5.66 28.11
N GLY A 87 -8.93 -5.18 28.32
CA GLY A 87 -8.55 -3.78 28.12
C GLY A 87 -8.33 -3.40 26.66
N ASN A 88 -8.53 -2.13 26.33
CA ASN A 88 -8.45 -1.65 24.95
C ASN A 88 -7.01 -1.72 24.38
N LEU A 89 -6.00 -1.37 25.18
CA LEU A 89 -4.61 -1.42 24.71
C LEU A 89 -4.12 -2.85 24.54
N PHE A 90 -4.55 -3.75 25.41
CA PHE A 90 -4.32 -5.19 25.23
C PHE A 90 -4.85 -5.64 23.87
N GLY A 91 -6.10 -5.29 23.53
CA GLY A 91 -6.69 -5.67 22.26
C GLY A 91 -5.95 -5.12 21.04
N ILE A 92 -5.50 -3.86 21.09
CA ILE A 92 -4.75 -3.22 20.00
C ILE A 92 -3.37 -3.86 19.82
N LEU A 93 -2.62 -4.10 20.90
CA LEU A 93 -1.31 -4.75 20.85
C LEU A 93 -1.43 -6.19 20.37
N PHE A 94 -2.42 -6.93 20.90
CA PHE A 94 -2.69 -8.30 20.49
C PHE A 94 -3.00 -8.37 18.98
N LEU A 95 -3.91 -7.52 18.49
CA LEU A 95 -4.22 -7.42 17.07
C LEU A 95 -2.98 -7.07 16.24
N TYR A 96 -2.16 -6.11 16.68
CA TYR A 96 -0.94 -5.72 15.98
C TYR A 96 0.03 -6.90 15.83
N PHE A 97 0.33 -7.63 16.91
CA PHE A 97 1.25 -8.77 16.85
C PHE A 97 0.71 -9.89 15.95
N PHE A 98 -0.57 -10.25 16.10
CA PHE A 98 -1.19 -11.27 15.26
C PHE A 98 -1.27 -10.85 13.79
N ALA A 99 -1.51 -9.57 13.49
CA ALA A 99 -1.46 -9.05 12.14
C ALA A 99 -0.04 -9.15 11.55
N VAL A 100 1.00 -8.74 12.29
CA VAL A 100 2.40 -8.86 11.84
C VAL A 100 2.79 -10.32 11.59
N ILE A 101 2.40 -11.23 12.49
CA ILE A 101 2.64 -12.66 12.34
C ILE A 101 1.90 -13.19 11.12
N GLY A 102 0.61 -12.89 10.97
CA GLY A 102 -0.21 -13.29 9.83
C GLY A 102 0.37 -12.80 8.50
N GLY A 103 0.80 -11.54 8.44
CA GLY A 103 1.47 -10.97 7.27
C GLY A 103 2.79 -11.66 6.92
N LYS A 104 3.62 -11.98 7.92
CA LYS A 104 4.87 -12.73 7.71
C LYS A 104 4.60 -14.16 7.24
N ILE A 105 3.66 -14.87 7.86
CA ILE A 105 3.27 -16.23 7.45
C ILE A 105 2.84 -16.22 5.99
N PHE A 106 1.93 -15.32 5.60
CA PHE A 106 1.48 -15.22 4.22
C PHE A 106 2.60 -14.82 3.24
N GLY A 107 3.52 -13.95 3.65
CA GLY A 107 4.70 -13.62 2.86
C GLY A 107 5.70 -14.78 2.68
N LEU A 108 5.70 -15.76 3.60
CA LEU A 108 6.53 -16.96 3.52
C LEU A 108 5.92 -18.07 2.66
N ILE A 109 4.59 -18.07 2.50
CA ILE A 109 3.89 -19.04 1.65
C ILE A 109 4.19 -18.71 0.18
N LYS A 110 5.19 -19.39 -0.36
CA LYS A 110 5.53 -19.36 -1.79
C LYS A 110 4.85 -20.53 -2.49
N ILE A 111 3.81 -20.25 -3.24
CA ILE A 111 3.20 -21.23 -4.14
C ILE A 111 4.04 -21.26 -5.41
N ARG A 112 4.44 -22.44 -5.88
CA ARG A 112 5.38 -22.61 -7.01
C ARG A 112 4.96 -21.86 -8.29
N THR A 113 3.66 -21.63 -8.47
CA THR A 113 3.06 -21.04 -9.68
C THR A 113 2.64 -19.57 -9.50
N LEU A 114 2.71 -19.01 -8.29
CA LEU A 114 2.20 -17.66 -8.00
C LEU A 114 3.27 -16.79 -7.31
N PRO A 115 3.26 -15.47 -7.50
CA PRO A 115 4.06 -14.55 -6.69
C PRO A 115 3.71 -14.71 -5.20
N PRO A 116 4.61 -14.30 -4.29
CA PRO A 116 4.36 -14.39 -2.85
C PRO A 116 3.05 -13.70 -2.50
N LEU A 117 2.26 -14.33 -1.63
CA LEU A 117 0.95 -13.81 -1.26
C LEU A 117 1.11 -12.43 -0.58
N PRO A 118 0.23 -11.46 -0.87
CA PRO A 118 0.30 -10.15 -0.24
C PRO A 118 0.19 -10.27 1.28
N ALA A 119 1.15 -9.69 2.01
CA ALA A 119 1.13 -9.70 3.49
C ALA A 119 -0.17 -9.08 4.07
N LEU A 120 -0.80 -8.17 3.34
CA LEU A 120 -2.09 -7.56 3.70
C LEU A 120 -3.21 -8.58 3.84
N LEU A 121 -3.21 -9.64 3.04
CA LEU A 121 -4.19 -10.72 3.16
C LEU A 121 -4.04 -11.45 4.50
N GLY A 122 -2.80 -11.73 4.91
CA GLY A 122 -2.51 -12.33 6.21
C GLY A 122 -2.89 -11.42 7.37
N MET A 123 -2.65 -10.11 7.25
CA MET A 123 -3.08 -9.11 8.24
C MET A 123 -4.61 -9.04 8.37
N LEU A 124 -5.33 -9.07 7.24
CA LEU A 124 -6.80 -9.08 7.21
C LEU A 124 -7.37 -10.34 7.85
N LEU A 125 -6.84 -11.51 7.48
CA LEU A 125 -7.27 -12.80 8.01
C LEU A 125 -7.01 -12.91 9.51
N ALA A 126 -5.90 -12.37 10.01
CA ALA A 126 -5.64 -12.32 11.45
C ALA A 126 -6.74 -11.54 12.19
N GLY A 127 -7.11 -10.35 11.69
CA GLY A 127 -8.21 -9.57 12.26
C GLY A 127 -9.57 -10.28 12.17
N PHE A 128 -9.84 -10.94 11.04
CA PHE A 128 -11.05 -11.74 10.84
C PHE A 128 -11.13 -12.90 11.84
N LEU A 129 -10.06 -13.67 12.04
CA LEU A 129 -10.04 -14.81 12.95
C LEU A 129 -10.20 -14.37 14.40
N ILE A 130 -9.54 -13.29 14.81
CA ILE A 130 -9.67 -12.72 16.16
C ILE A 130 -11.12 -12.34 16.45
N ARG A 131 -11.80 -11.69 15.50
CA ARG A 131 -13.18 -11.24 15.69
C ARG A 131 -14.21 -12.38 15.67
N ASN A 132 -13.97 -13.43 14.88
CA ASN A 132 -14.92 -14.54 14.73
C ASN A 132 -14.70 -15.69 15.72
N THR A 133 -13.60 -15.69 16.49
CA THR A 133 -13.35 -16.69 17.53
C THR A 133 -13.88 -16.18 18.87
N PRO A 134 -14.99 -16.73 19.42
CA PRO A 134 -15.68 -16.15 20.57
C PRO A 134 -14.78 -15.98 21.81
N PHE A 135 -14.01 -17.02 22.16
CA PHE A 135 -13.06 -16.96 23.27
C PHE A 135 -12.00 -15.86 23.14
N VAL A 136 -11.54 -15.58 21.92
CA VAL A 136 -10.51 -14.56 21.66
C VAL A 136 -11.17 -13.17 21.58
N SER A 137 -12.35 -13.07 20.99
CA SER A 137 -13.08 -11.80 20.88
C SER A 137 -13.52 -11.26 22.24
N ASP A 138 -13.82 -12.12 23.22
CA ASP A 138 -14.17 -11.68 24.58
C ASP A 138 -12.96 -11.04 25.31
N ILE A 139 -11.77 -11.57 25.04
CA ILE A 139 -10.49 -11.10 25.63
C ILE A 139 -9.95 -9.88 24.87
N VAL A 140 -10.17 -9.83 23.55
CA VAL A 140 -9.64 -8.80 22.63
C VAL A 140 -10.75 -7.80 22.30
N GLN A 141 -10.95 -6.85 23.22
CA GLN A 141 -11.89 -5.75 23.03
C GLN A 141 -11.15 -4.53 22.50
N ILE A 142 -11.54 -4.05 21.32
CA ILE A 142 -10.98 -2.83 20.71
C ILE A 142 -12.08 -1.80 20.62
N ASN A 143 -11.88 -0.67 21.28
CA ASN A 143 -12.80 0.44 21.24
C ASN A 143 -12.79 1.08 19.85
N LEU A 144 -13.99 1.31 19.30
CA LEU A 144 -14.17 1.88 17.98
C LEU A 144 -13.48 3.26 17.83
N ARG A 145 -13.51 4.11 18.87
CA ARG A 145 -12.84 5.44 18.81
C ARG A 145 -11.35 5.30 18.57
N TRP A 146 -10.68 4.40 19.31
CA TRP A 146 -9.25 4.16 19.14
C TRP A 146 -8.94 3.61 17.75
N SER A 147 -9.74 2.66 17.25
CA SER A 147 -9.58 2.13 15.90
C SER A 147 -9.71 3.23 14.83
N VAL A 148 -10.70 4.12 14.95
CA VAL A 148 -10.90 5.22 13.99
C VAL A 148 -9.73 6.21 14.06
N SER A 149 -9.30 6.60 15.27
CA SER A 149 -8.16 7.50 15.45
C SER A 149 -6.87 6.93 14.86
N LEU A 150 -6.56 5.66 15.12
CA LEU A 150 -5.35 5.00 14.57
C LEU A 150 -5.38 4.91 13.05
N ARG A 151 -6.54 4.57 12.46
CA ARG A 151 -6.70 4.54 11.00
C ARG A 151 -6.49 5.92 10.38
N ASN A 152 -7.05 6.97 10.97
CA ASN A 152 -6.90 8.33 10.47
C ASN A 152 -5.44 8.83 10.57
N ILE A 153 -4.76 8.54 11.68
CA ILE A 153 -3.34 8.87 11.84
C ILE A 153 -2.49 8.12 10.82
N ALA A 154 -2.71 6.81 10.65
CA ALA A 154 -1.97 6.01 9.69
C ALA A 154 -2.16 6.50 8.25
N LEU A 155 -3.41 6.75 7.84
CA LEU A 155 -3.73 7.31 6.52
C LEU A 155 -3.07 8.68 6.31
N SER A 156 -3.13 9.55 7.32
CA SER A 156 -2.46 10.86 7.28
C SER A 156 -0.96 10.71 7.07
N ILE A 157 -0.28 9.84 7.82
CA ILE A 157 1.17 9.60 7.66
C ILE A 157 1.48 9.06 6.26
N ILE A 158 0.70 8.10 5.76
CA ILE A 158 0.92 7.48 4.44
C ILE A 158 0.74 8.53 3.33
N LEU A 159 -0.33 9.32 3.36
CA LEU A 159 -0.60 10.37 2.37
C LEU A 159 0.42 11.50 2.44
N THR A 160 0.84 11.93 3.64
CA THR A 160 1.91 12.93 3.79
C THR A 160 3.23 12.40 3.21
N ARG A 161 3.58 11.13 3.46
CA ARG A 161 4.77 10.51 2.84
C ARG A 161 4.64 10.40 1.33
N ALA A 162 3.47 10.07 0.80
CA ALA A 162 3.21 10.06 -0.64
C ALA A 162 3.47 11.44 -1.25
N GLY A 163 2.90 12.49 -0.66
CA GLY A 163 3.04 13.87 -1.12
C GLY A 163 4.49 14.36 -1.10
N LEU A 164 5.25 14.04 -0.05
CA LEU A 164 6.67 14.37 0.05
C LEU A 164 7.55 13.57 -0.93
N GLY A 165 7.09 12.41 -1.40
CA GLY A 165 7.79 11.56 -2.37
C GLY A 165 7.56 11.92 -3.83
N LEU A 166 6.68 12.89 -4.14
CA LEU A 166 6.37 13.29 -5.50
C LEU A 166 7.50 14.10 -6.13
N ASP A 167 7.84 13.81 -7.39
CA ASP A 167 8.67 14.70 -8.23
C ASP A 167 7.79 15.76 -8.95
N PRO A 168 7.91 17.06 -8.60
CA PRO A 168 7.14 18.11 -9.25
C PRO A 168 7.36 18.21 -10.76
N LYS A 169 8.56 17.87 -11.26
CA LYS A 169 8.88 17.94 -12.69
C LYS A 169 8.15 16.85 -13.45
N ALA A 170 8.23 15.60 -12.98
CA ALA A 170 7.48 14.48 -13.54
C ALA A 170 5.96 14.72 -13.48
N LEU A 171 5.44 15.23 -12.36
CA LEU A 171 4.02 15.50 -12.21
C LEU A 171 3.53 16.60 -13.18
N LYS A 172 4.30 17.68 -13.35
CA LYS A 172 3.96 18.75 -14.31
C LYS A 172 3.94 18.23 -15.75
N LYS A 173 4.86 17.32 -16.09
CA LYS A 173 4.92 16.65 -17.40
C LYS A 173 3.72 15.74 -17.64
N LEU A 174 3.25 15.04 -16.61
CA LEU A 174 2.21 14.00 -16.71
C LEU A 174 0.82 14.43 -16.21
N LYS A 175 0.60 15.70 -15.89
CA LYS A 175 -0.65 16.21 -15.28
C LYS A 175 -1.94 15.77 -15.99
N ALA A 176 -1.94 15.75 -17.32
CA ALA A 176 -3.12 15.34 -18.10
C ALA A 176 -3.38 13.83 -17.99
N VAL A 177 -2.31 13.03 -17.98
CA VAL A 177 -2.38 11.58 -17.78
C VAL A 177 -2.84 11.28 -16.35
N CYS A 178 -2.32 12.01 -15.37
CA CYS A 178 -2.70 11.90 -13.96
C CYS A 178 -4.20 12.10 -13.77
N LEU A 179 -4.76 13.18 -14.35
CA LEU A 179 -6.19 13.47 -14.25
C LEU A 179 -7.04 12.41 -14.96
N ARG A 180 -6.63 11.95 -16.15
CA ARG A 180 -7.34 10.88 -16.87
C ARG A 180 -7.32 9.56 -16.14
N LEU A 181 -6.18 9.22 -15.53
CA LEU A 181 -5.99 7.99 -14.76
C LEU A 181 -6.76 7.99 -13.44
N SER A 182 -6.93 9.16 -12.83
CA SER A 182 -7.73 9.30 -11.60
C SER A 182 -9.23 9.31 -11.87
N PHE A 183 -9.72 10.11 -12.83
CA PHE A 183 -11.16 10.24 -13.06
C PHE A 183 -11.75 9.13 -13.93
N GLY A 184 -11.04 8.71 -14.98
CA GLY A 184 -11.58 7.79 -15.98
C GLY A 184 -11.94 6.42 -15.39
N PRO A 185 -10.94 5.67 -14.86
CA PRO A 185 -11.17 4.39 -14.20
C PRO A 185 -12.18 4.50 -13.05
N CYS A 186 -11.96 5.41 -12.09
CA CYS A 186 -12.83 5.58 -10.92
C CYS A 186 -14.31 5.75 -11.28
N LEU A 187 -14.63 6.67 -12.18
CA LEU A 187 -16.01 6.91 -12.60
C LEU A 187 -16.57 5.74 -13.41
N SER A 188 -15.76 5.13 -14.27
CA SER A 188 -16.20 3.96 -15.05
C SER A 188 -16.52 2.77 -14.14
N GLU A 189 -15.64 2.45 -13.20
CA GLU A 189 -15.82 1.36 -12.23
C GLU A 189 -17.00 1.64 -11.29
N THR A 190 -17.12 2.89 -10.81
CA THR A 190 -18.26 3.32 -9.98
C THR A 190 -19.58 3.19 -10.72
N CYS A 191 -19.67 3.66 -11.96
CA CYS A 191 -20.89 3.57 -12.77
C CYS A 191 -21.24 2.11 -13.06
N THR A 192 -20.26 1.29 -13.44
CA THR A 192 -20.49 -0.13 -13.67
C THR A 192 -20.96 -0.82 -12.40
N ALA A 193 -20.31 -0.60 -11.25
CA ALA A 193 -20.72 -1.16 -9.97
C ALA A 193 -22.14 -0.72 -9.57
N ALA A 194 -22.50 0.54 -9.79
CA ALA A 194 -23.84 1.05 -9.51
C ALA A 194 -24.91 0.39 -10.38
N VAL A 195 -24.64 0.21 -11.68
CA VAL A 195 -25.54 -0.51 -12.61
C VAL A 195 -25.69 -1.96 -12.18
N LEU A 196 -24.59 -2.65 -11.85
CA LEU A 196 -24.65 -4.04 -11.40
C LEU A 196 -25.38 -4.18 -10.06
N ALA A 197 -25.20 -3.24 -9.13
CA ALA A 197 -25.91 -3.21 -7.85
C ALA A 197 -27.43 -3.02 -8.05
N TYR A 198 -27.81 -2.16 -8.98
CA TYR A 198 -29.21 -1.97 -9.36
C TYR A 198 -29.80 -3.25 -9.97
N LEU A 199 -29.08 -3.89 -10.89
CA LEU A 199 -29.56 -5.09 -11.60
C LEU A 199 -29.61 -6.36 -10.73
N PHE A 200 -28.55 -6.65 -9.97
CA PHE A 200 -28.45 -7.89 -9.20
C PHE A 200 -29.07 -7.79 -7.80
N MET A 201 -28.87 -6.65 -7.12
CA MET A 201 -29.27 -6.48 -5.72
C MET A 201 -30.55 -5.64 -5.57
N HIS A 202 -31.11 -5.13 -6.67
CA HIS A 202 -32.30 -4.28 -6.68
C HIS A 202 -32.15 -3.04 -5.76
N LEU A 203 -30.91 -2.56 -5.60
CA LEU A 203 -30.59 -1.38 -4.79
C LEU A 203 -31.00 -0.11 -5.54
N PRO A 204 -31.59 0.90 -4.87
CA PRO A 204 -31.82 2.21 -5.48
C PRO A 204 -30.52 2.83 -5.99
N TRP A 205 -30.60 3.66 -7.04
CA TRP A 205 -29.43 4.28 -7.67
C TRP A 205 -28.50 4.99 -6.67
N GLN A 206 -29.03 5.70 -5.69
CA GLN A 206 -28.23 6.38 -4.66
C GLN A 206 -27.35 5.40 -3.90
N TRP A 207 -27.92 4.26 -3.46
CA TRP A 207 -27.18 3.20 -2.78
C TRP A 207 -26.22 2.47 -3.71
N GLY A 208 -26.59 2.28 -4.98
CA GLY A 208 -25.71 1.74 -6.00
C GLY A 208 -24.46 2.59 -6.21
N PHE A 209 -24.61 3.92 -6.30
CA PHE A 209 -23.48 4.85 -6.42
C PHE A 209 -22.65 4.94 -5.13
N ILE A 210 -23.29 4.90 -3.95
CA ILE A 210 -22.57 4.79 -2.66
C ILE A 210 -21.67 3.55 -2.68
N LEU A 211 -22.20 2.39 -3.07
CA LEU A 211 -21.42 1.15 -3.18
C LEU A 211 -20.32 1.28 -4.25
N GLY A 212 -20.65 1.85 -5.40
CA GLY A 212 -19.71 2.05 -6.50
C GLY A 212 -18.49 2.89 -6.11
N PHE A 213 -18.71 4.02 -5.43
CA PHE A 213 -17.59 4.86 -4.95
C PHE A 213 -16.74 4.18 -3.88
N VAL A 214 -17.32 3.31 -3.05
CA VAL A 214 -16.55 2.51 -2.08
C VAL A 214 -15.69 1.45 -2.79
N LEU A 215 -16.22 0.83 -3.84
CA LEU A 215 -15.52 -0.22 -4.60
C LEU A 215 -14.47 0.33 -5.57
N GLY A 216 -14.75 1.48 -6.20
CA GLY A 216 -13.86 2.12 -7.16
C GLY A 216 -12.71 2.92 -6.55
N ALA A 217 -12.71 3.13 -5.23
CA ALA A 217 -11.64 3.82 -4.53
C ALA A 217 -10.35 2.98 -4.49
N VAL A 218 -9.24 3.55 -4.95
CA VAL A 218 -7.92 2.90 -4.92
C VAL A 218 -7.32 3.00 -3.52
N SER A 219 -6.77 1.91 -2.98
CA SER A 219 -6.21 1.95 -1.61
C SER A 219 -4.80 2.60 -1.54
N PRO A 220 -4.63 3.78 -0.91
CA PRO A 220 -3.33 4.44 -0.79
C PRO A 220 -2.39 3.67 0.14
N ALA A 221 -2.94 2.97 1.13
CA ALA A 221 -2.18 2.19 2.10
C ALA A 221 -1.38 1.04 1.45
N VAL A 222 -1.77 0.61 0.25
CA VAL A 222 -1.11 -0.47 -0.48
C VAL A 222 -0.25 0.11 -1.61
N VAL A 223 -0.79 1.06 -2.35
CA VAL A 223 -0.12 1.63 -3.53
C VAL A 223 1.04 2.53 -3.13
N VAL A 224 0.87 3.43 -2.15
CA VAL A 224 1.90 4.42 -1.78
C VAL A 224 3.19 3.74 -1.29
N PRO A 225 3.18 2.81 -0.31
CA PRO A 225 4.43 2.19 0.14
C PRO A 225 5.13 1.42 -0.98
N SER A 226 4.36 0.76 -1.84
CA SER A 226 4.88 -0.01 -2.98
C SER A 226 5.54 0.91 -4.01
N MET A 227 4.91 2.05 -4.34
CA MET A 227 5.48 3.03 -5.26
C MET A 227 6.73 3.71 -4.71
N LEU A 228 6.75 4.04 -3.41
CA LEU A 228 7.95 4.58 -2.76
C LEU A 228 9.10 3.57 -2.77
N LEU A 229 8.81 2.28 -2.57
CA LEU A 229 9.82 1.21 -2.64
C LEU A 229 10.39 1.04 -4.06
N LEU A 230 9.53 1.05 -5.08
CA LEU A 230 9.96 1.01 -6.48
C LEU A 230 10.77 2.25 -6.87
N GLN A 231 10.34 3.43 -6.43
CA GLN A 231 11.06 4.68 -6.65
C GLN A 231 12.44 4.69 -5.97
N ALA A 232 12.54 4.16 -4.75
CA ALA A 232 13.82 3.99 -4.07
C ALA A 232 14.76 3.01 -4.80
N GLY A 233 14.20 2.00 -5.48
CA GLY A 233 14.92 1.07 -6.34
C GLY A 233 15.21 1.60 -7.76
N GLY A 234 14.84 2.84 -8.08
CA GLY A 234 15.04 3.45 -9.41
C GLY A 234 14.07 2.98 -10.50
N TYR A 235 13.09 2.12 -10.19
CA TYR A 235 12.17 1.57 -11.17
C TYR A 235 11.11 2.59 -11.60
N GLY A 236 11.00 2.82 -12.91
CA GLY A 236 9.97 3.69 -13.50
C GLY A 236 10.12 5.18 -13.18
N VAL A 237 11.22 5.59 -12.52
CA VAL A 237 11.47 6.97 -12.07
C VAL A 237 11.66 7.90 -13.26
N GLU A 238 12.43 7.51 -14.28
CA GLU A 238 12.64 8.34 -15.49
C GLU A 238 11.34 8.63 -16.25
N LYS A 239 10.42 7.66 -16.25
CA LYS A 239 9.10 7.81 -16.86
C LYS A 239 8.09 8.49 -15.92
N GLY A 240 8.46 8.73 -14.66
CA GLY A 240 7.60 9.35 -13.65
C GLY A 240 6.45 8.47 -13.17
N VAL A 241 6.50 7.15 -13.38
CA VAL A 241 5.39 6.23 -13.09
C VAL A 241 5.04 6.19 -11.60
N PRO A 242 5.99 6.04 -10.65
CA PRO A 242 5.66 6.05 -9.23
C PRO A 242 5.02 7.36 -8.77
N THR A 243 5.55 8.50 -9.22
CA THR A 243 4.98 9.83 -8.94
C THR A 243 3.59 9.98 -9.54
N LEU A 244 3.37 9.54 -10.77
CA LEU A 244 2.08 9.56 -11.45
C LEU A 244 1.05 8.73 -10.68
N LEU A 245 1.38 7.50 -10.28
CA LEU A 245 0.47 6.60 -9.58
C LEU A 245 0.12 7.09 -8.18
N MET A 246 1.10 7.61 -7.42
CA MET A 246 0.86 8.19 -6.10
C MET A 246 -0.04 9.43 -6.17
N ALA A 247 0.20 10.31 -7.15
CA ALA A 247 -0.63 11.50 -7.36
C ALA A 247 -2.04 11.13 -7.84
N ALA A 248 -2.15 10.25 -8.85
CA ALA A 248 -3.44 9.84 -9.39
C ALA A 248 -4.29 9.11 -8.36
N GLY A 249 -3.70 8.20 -7.56
CA GLY A 249 -4.39 7.52 -6.46
C GLY A 249 -4.88 8.47 -5.38
N SER A 250 -4.12 9.54 -5.09
CA SER A 250 -4.56 10.54 -4.11
C SER A 250 -5.74 11.38 -4.62
N ILE A 251 -5.77 11.72 -5.92
CA ILE A 251 -6.91 12.43 -6.53
C ILE A 251 -8.13 11.49 -6.65
N ASP A 252 -7.89 10.21 -6.93
CA ASP A 252 -8.92 9.16 -6.96
C ASP A 252 -9.62 9.04 -5.60
N ASP A 253 -8.85 8.97 -4.51
CA ASP A 253 -9.40 8.96 -3.14
C ASP A 253 -10.25 10.20 -2.84
N ILE A 254 -9.80 11.39 -3.24
CA ILE A 254 -10.57 12.63 -3.06
C ILE A 254 -11.89 12.56 -3.84
N LEU A 255 -11.84 12.11 -5.09
CA LEU A 255 -13.02 11.94 -5.93
C LEU A 255 -14.00 10.93 -5.32
N ALA A 256 -13.50 9.77 -4.90
CA ALA A 256 -14.30 8.70 -4.33
C ALA A 256 -14.96 9.09 -3.00
N ILE A 257 -14.21 9.71 -2.08
CA ILE A 257 -14.76 10.18 -0.80
C ILE A 257 -15.80 11.28 -1.01
N THR A 258 -15.53 12.23 -1.93
CA THR A 258 -16.47 13.31 -2.25
C THR A 258 -17.74 12.77 -2.89
N GLY A 259 -17.60 11.85 -3.84
CA GLY A 259 -18.72 11.16 -4.49
C GLY A 259 -19.56 10.36 -3.49
N PHE A 260 -18.90 9.56 -2.65
CA PHE A 260 -19.54 8.82 -1.56
C PHE A 260 -20.35 9.74 -0.64
N ASN A 261 -19.74 10.80 -0.10
CA ASN A 261 -20.43 11.73 0.80
C ASN A 261 -21.58 12.48 0.12
N THR A 262 -21.43 12.81 -1.16
CA THR A 262 -22.48 13.46 -1.95
C THR A 262 -23.67 12.51 -2.14
N CYS A 263 -23.43 11.26 -2.54
CA CYS A 263 -24.48 10.25 -2.68
C CYS A 263 -25.13 9.88 -1.35
N LEU A 264 -24.35 9.79 -0.27
CA LEU A 264 -24.84 9.57 1.08
C LEU A 264 -25.74 10.73 1.55
N GLY A 265 -25.32 11.97 1.31
CA GLY A 265 -26.12 13.17 1.57
C GLY A 265 -27.43 13.16 0.78
N MET A 266 -27.40 12.79 -0.51
CA MET A 266 -28.62 12.64 -1.32
C MET A 266 -29.54 11.52 -0.81
N ALA A 267 -29.01 10.44 -0.24
CA ALA A 267 -29.80 9.32 0.28
C ALA A 267 -30.50 9.65 1.61
N PHE A 268 -29.88 10.47 2.47
CA PHE A 268 -30.38 10.75 3.82
C PHE A 268 -30.92 12.16 4.05
N SER A 269 -30.63 13.13 3.17
CA SER A 269 -31.11 14.50 3.35
C SER A 269 -32.45 14.73 2.62
N SER A 270 -33.33 15.53 3.25
CA SER A 270 -34.53 16.10 2.61
C SER A 270 -34.24 17.46 1.93
N GLY A 271 -32.97 17.88 1.85
CA GLY A 271 -32.55 19.14 1.24
C GLY A 271 -32.43 19.06 -0.27
N SER A 272 -32.11 20.18 -0.93
CA SER A 272 -31.91 20.17 -2.38
C SER A 272 -30.66 19.38 -2.78
N THR A 273 -30.80 18.51 -3.78
CA THR A 273 -29.70 17.73 -4.36
C THR A 273 -28.49 18.60 -4.72
N LEU A 274 -28.76 19.82 -5.22
CA LEU A 274 -27.76 20.80 -5.60
C LEU A 274 -26.91 21.27 -4.41
N TYR A 275 -27.52 21.44 -3.23
CA TYR A 275 -26.80 21.85 -2.02
C TYR A 275 -25.78 20.78 -1.58
N ASN A 276 -26.15 19.50 -1.64
CA ASN A 276 -25.25 18.41 -1.28
C ASN A 276 -24.05 18.30 -2.23
N VAL A 277 -24.28 18.48 -3.53
CA VAL A 277 -23.21 18.49 -4.54
C VAL A 277 -22.27 19.67 -4.32
N LEU A 278 -22.82 20.88 -4.11
CA LEU A 278 -22.04 22.07 -3.80
C LEU A 278 -21.20 21.91 -2.52
N ARG A 279 -21.78 21.29 -1.49
CA ARG A 279 -21.08 20.99 -0.23
C ARG A 279 -19.89 20.05 -0.46
N GLY A 280 -20.05 19.00 -1.26
CA GLY A 280 -18.95 18.11 -1.62
C GLY A 280 -17.80 18.83 -2.34
N VAL A 281 -18.11 19.66 -3.35
CA VAL A 281 -17.09 20.46 -4.05
C VAL A 281 -16.40 21.46 -3.11
N LEU A 282 -17.17 22.08 -2.21
CA LEU A 282 -16.65 23.02 -1.22
C LEU A 282 -15.69 22.34 -0.24
N GLU A 283 -15.99 21.13 0.25
CA GLU A 283 -15.11 20.36 1.13
C GLU A 283 -13.73 20.12 0.46
N VAL A 284 -13.72 19.75 -0.82
CA VAL A 284 -12.48 19.58 -1.59
C VAL A 284 -11.72 20.92 -1.73
N ALA A 285 -12.43 22.00 -2.09
CA ALA A 285 -11.81 23.31 -2.26
C ALA A 285 -11.17 23.83 -0.96
N VAL A 286 -11.87 23.67 0.18
CA VAL A 286 -11.35 24.03 1.50
C VAL A 286 -10.15 23.16 1.87
N GLY A 287 -10.19 21.85 1.57
CA GLY A 287 -9.07 20.94 1.78
C GLY A 287 -7.81 21.35 1.00
N ILE A 288 -7.96 21.70 -0.29
CA ILE A 288 -6.86 22.20 -1.12
C ILE A 288 -6.30 23.52 -0.58
N ALA A 289 -7.18 24.46 -0.21
CA ALA A 289 -6.77 25.75 0.33
C ALA A 289 -6.01 25.60 1.66
N ALA A 290 -6.56 24.85 2.62
CA ALA A 290 -5.94 24.59 3.91
C ALA A 290 -4.61 23.83 3.77
N GLY A 291 -4.58 22.80 2.92
CA GLY A 291 -3.36 22.04 2.62
C GLY A 291 -2.27 22.90 1.95
N GLY A 292 -2.67 23.78 1.02
CA GLY A 292 -1.76 24.74 0.38
C GLY A 292 -1.18 25.77 1.36
N ILE A 293 -2.02 26.35 2.22
CA ILE A 293 -1.58 27.29 3.28
C ILE A 293 -0.61 26.60 4.23
N LEU A 294 -0.96 25.40 4.71
CA LEU A 294 -0.10 24.63 5.61
C LEU A 294 1.22 24.23 4.95
N GLY A 295 1.18 23.80 3.68
CA GLY A 295 2.38 23.47 2.91
C GLY A 295 3.30 24.68 2.71
N MET A 296 2.74 25.86 2.44
CA MET A 296 3.50 27.11 2.36
C MET A 296 4.10 27.51 3.71
N PHE A 297 3.33 27.36 4.80
CA PHE A 297 3.81 27.60 6.16
C PHE A 297 4.99 26.68 6.50
N VAL A 298 4.86 25.38 6.24
CA VAL A 298 5.93 24.38 6.44
C VAL A 298 7.11 24.61 5.49
N ARG A 299 6.94 25.28 4.36
CA ARG A 299 8.07 25.64 3.49
C ARG A 299 8.87 26.83 4.04
N TYR A 300 8.21 27.81 4.66
CA TYR A 300 8.85 29.05 5.09
C TYR A 300 9.36 28.99 6.54
N PHE A 301 8.68 28.28 7.43
CA PHE A 301 9.04 28.23 8.85
C PHE A 301 10.34 27.46 9.18
N PRO A 302 10.65 26.31 8.57
CA PRO A 302 11.91 25.61 8.79
C PRO A 302 13.05 26.14 7.91
N SER A 303 13.00 27.38 7.42
CA SER A 303 14.16 28.01 6.78
C SER A 303 15.18 28.49 7.83
N ARG A 304 15.73 27.53 8.59
CA ARG A 304 17.07 27.52 9.20
C ARG A 304 17.55 26.08 9.33
#